data_AF-S6C864-F1
#
_entry.id   AF-S6C864-F1
#
_cell.length_a   1.000
_cell.length_b   1.000
_cell.length_c   1.000
_cell.angle_alpha   90.00
_cell.angle_beta   90.00
_cell.angle_gamma   90.00
#
_symmetry.space_group_name_H-M   'P 1'
#
loop_
_entity.id
_entity.type
_entity.pdbx_description
1 polymer ?
#
loop_
_entity_poly.entity_id
_entity_poly.type
_entity_poly.pdbx_seq_one_letter_code
_entity_poly.pdbx_strand_id
1 'polypeptide(L)'
;MPKEKTHINLVVIGHVDSGKSTTTGHLIYKLGGIDKRTIEKFEKESTDMGKGSFKYAWVLDKLKSERERGITIDITLWKFETTKYYYTVIDAPGHRDFIKNMILTFAPNPITTECKSVEMHHETVEVAYPGDNVGFNVKNVSTSDIRSGHVASDSKNDPAKAAVSFTAQVIVLNHPGTIKAGYCPVVDCHTAHISCKFEEITSRMDKRTGKSLEENPKTIKNGDAAMVVLKPMKPMVVESFTEYAPPGRFAVRDMKQTVAVGVIKSVEKKEPGSSAKVTKSAQKAAKK
;
A
#
# COMPACT_ATOMS: atom_id res chain seq x y z
N MET A 1 -5.26 -19.26 -44.88
CA MET A 1 -4.37 -18.60 -43.90
C MET A 1 -5.03 -18.72 -42.53
N PRO A 2 -4.36 -19.24 -41.50
CA PRO A 2 -4.94 -19.28 -40.16
C PRO A 2 -5.24 -17.84 -39.74
N LYS A 3 -6.49 -17.56 -39.31
CA LYS A 3 -6.88 -16.25 -38.81
C LYS A 3 -5.97 -15.88 -37.64
N GLU A 4 -5.33 -14.71 -37.73
CA GLU A 4 -4.49 -14.17 -36.67
C GLU A 4 -5.35 -14.01 -35.40
N LYS A 5 -5.00 -14.75 -34.34
CA LYS A 5 -5.76 -14.72 -33.08
C LYS A 5 -5.47 -13.41 -32.36
N THR A 6 -6.52 -12.74 -31.87
CA THR A 6 -6.37 -11.50 -31.11
C THR A 6 -5.71 -11.77 -29.75
N HIS A 7 -4.76 -10.92 -29.36
CA HIS A 7 -4.06 -11.01 -28.08
C HIS A 7 -4.81 -10.26 -26.97
N ILE A 8 -4.97 -10.88 -25.80
CA ILE A 8 -5.68 -10.36 -24.63
C ILE A 8 -4.77 -10.48 -23.39
N ASN A 9 -4.70 -9.42 -22.60
CA ASN A 9 -4.04 -9.44 -21.29
C ASN A 9 -5.10 -9.66 -20.20
N LEU A 10 -4.89 -10.62 -19.31
CA LEU A 10 -5.78 -10.98 -18.21
C LEU A 10 -5.01 -10.91 -16.88
N VAL A 11 -5.54 -10.18 -15.91
CA VAL A 11 -5.00 -10.13 -14.54
C VAL A 11 -5.94 -10.85 -13.58
N VAL A 12 -5.39 -11.71 -12.73
CA VAL A 12 -6.15 -12.42 -11.71
C VAL A 12 -5.90 -11.76 -10.36
N ILE A 13 -6.96 -11.18 -9.80
CA ILE A 13 -6.94 -10.46 -8.51
C ILE A 13 -7.87 -11.13 -7.51
N GLY A 14 -7.60 -10.94 -6.21
CA GLY A 14 -8.35 -11.59 -5.14
C GLY A 14 -7.55 -11.71 -3.85
N HIS A 15 -8.26 -11.96 -2.75
CA HIS A 15 -7.66 -12.12 -1.42
C HIS A 15 -6.67 -13.29 -1.34
N VAL A 16 -5.81 -13.34 -0.32
CA VAL A 16 -4.96 -14.51 -0.05
C VAL A 16 -5.85 -15.72 0.20
N ASP A 17 -5.40 -16.92 -0.17
CA ASP A 17 -6.16 -18.17 -0.08
C ASP A 17 -7.46 -18.29 -0.90
N SER A 18 -7.86 -17.26 -1.65
CA SER A 18 -8.94 -17.36 -2.65
C SER A 18 -8.61 -18.29 -3.83
N GLY A 19 -7.44 -18.94 -3.80
CA GLY A 19 -7.06 -19.94 -4.80
C GLY A 19 -6.67 -19.34 -6.15
N LYS A 20 -6.27 -18.05 -6.22
CA LYS A 20 -5.85 -17.38 -7.46
C LYS A 20 -4.85 -18.21 -8.26
N SER A 21 -3.69 -18.47 -7.68
CA SER A 21 -2.58 -19.15 -8.36
C SER A 21 -2.91 -20.61 -8.67
N THR A 22 -3.68 -21.26 -7.80
CA THR A 22 -4.18 -22.63 -8.04
C THR A 22 -5.15 -22.67 -9.21
N THR A 23 -6.10 -21.73 -9.28
CA THR A 23 -7.09 -21.62 -10.36
C THR A 23 -6.41 -21.28 -11.69
N THR A 24 -5.50 -20.30 -11.67
CA THR A 24 -4.73 -19.87 -12.83
C THR A 24 -3.83 -21.00 -13.34
N GLY A 25 -3.08 -21.67 -12.45
CA GLY A 25 -2.22 -22.80 -12.83
C GLY A 25 -3.00 -23.99 -13.40
N HIS A 26 -4.17 -24.29 -12.82
CA HIS A 26 -5.04 -25.35 -13.33
C HIS A 26 -5.64 -25.00 -14.69
N LEU A 27 -6.01 -23.73 -14.91
CA LEU A 27 -6.48 -23.24 -16.20
C LEU A 27 -5.39 -23.40 -17.28
N ILE A 28 -4.15 -23.00 -16.97
CA ILE A 28 -3.01 -23.15 -17.90
C ILE A 28 -2.79 -24.62 -18.25
N TYR A 29 -2.84 -25.52 -17.26
CA TYR A 29 -2.71 -26.96 -17.49
C TYR A 29 -3.80 -27.52 -18.40
N LYS A 30 -5.08 -27.20 -18.14
CA LYS A 30 -6.21 -27.68 -18.96
C LYS A 30 -6.16 -27.20 -20.40
N LEU A 31 -5.57 -26.03 -20.63
CA LEU A 31 -5.42 -25.44 -21.97
C LEU A 31 -4.12 -25.88 -22.66
N GLY A 32 -3.36 -26.82 -22.08
CA GLY A 32 -2.14 -27.35 -22.68
C GLY A 32 -0.96 -26.37 -22.69
N GLY A 33 -1.03 -25.30 -21.89
CA GLY A 33 0.09 -24.36 -21.75
C GLY A 33 1.29 -24.95 -21.00
N ILE A 34 1.11 -26.10 -20.34
CA ILE A 34 2.15 -26.85 -19.61
C ILE A 34 1.99 -28.33 -19.91
N ASP A 35 3.13 -28.98 -20.14
CA ASP A 35 3.17 -30.42 -20.41
C ASP A 35 2.93 -31.26 -19.14
N LYS A 36 2.42 -32.46 -19.35
CA LYS A 36 2.04 -33.36 -18.27
C LYS A 36 3.22 -33.77 -17.37
N ARG A 37 4.44 -33.89 -17.93
CA ARG A 37 5.63 -34.30 -17.16
C ARG A 37 6.06 -33.22 -16.18
N THR A 38 5.97 -31.96 -16.59
CA THR A 38 6.26 -30.82 -15.72
C THR A 38 5.30 -30.74 -14.54
N ILE A 39 4.00 -30.99 -14.76
CA ILE A 39 3.02 -31.05 -13.65
C ILE A 39 3.27 -32.24 -12.73
N GLU A 40 3.59 -33.42 -13.24
CA GLU A 40 3.94 -34.58 -12.43
C GLU A 40 5.18 -34.33 -11.56
N LYS A 41 6.16 -33.58 -12.10
CA LYS A 41 7.32 -33.10 -11.33
C LYS A 41 6.91 -32.15 -10.20
N PHE A 42 6.09 -31.15 -10.47
CA PHE A 42 5.62 -30.20 -9.44
C PHE A 42 4.72 -30.86 -8.40
N GLU A 43 3.93 -31.85 -8.80
CA GLU A 43 3.15 -32.67 -7.87
C GLU A 43 4.04 -33.43 -6.89
N LYS A 44 5.12 -34.04 -7.40
CA LYS A 44 6.12 -34.68 -6.53
C LYS A 44 6.81 -33.67 -5.60
N GLU A 45 7.33 -32.57 -6.15
CA GLU A 45 8.01 -31.52 -5.36
C GLU A 45 7.10 -30.92 -4.26
N SER A 46 5.85 -30.60 -4.61
CA SER A 46 4.89 -30.04 -3.64
C SER A 46 4.50 -31.06 -2.57
N THR A 47 4.38 -32.34 -2.91
CA THR A 47 4.09 -33.42 -1.96
C THR A 47 5.24 -33.65 -1.00
N ASP A 48 6.49 -33.66 -1.50
CA ASP A 48 7.70 -33.78 -0.68
C ASP A 48 7.84 -32.61 0.32
N MET A 49 7.27 -31.44 0.00
CA MET A 49 7.20 -30.27 0.88
C MET A 49 5.95 -30.23 1.78
N GLY A 50 5.14 -31.28 1.81
CA GLY A 50 3.91 -31.35 2.62
C GLY A 50 2.75 -30.50 2.10
N LYS A 51 2.81 -30.06 0.84
CA LYS A 51 1.86 -29.12 0.20
C LYS A 51 1.24 -29.70 -1.09
N GLY A 52 0.96 -31.00 -1.12
CA GLY A 52 0.46 -31.69 -2.33
C GLY A 52 -0.81 -31.08 -2.95
N SER A 53 -1.65 -30.39 -2.17
CA SER A 53 -2.83 -29.66 -2.65
C SER A 53 -2.50 -28.43 -3.51
N PHE A 54 -1.26 -27.92 -3.46
CA PHE A 54 -0.83 -26.68 -4.12
C PHE A 54 -0.07 -26.92 -5.44
N LYS A 55 -0.07 -28.15 -5.98
CA LYS A 55 0.69 -28.51 -7.19
C LYS A 55 0.47 -27.57 -8.40
N TYR A 56 -0.71 -26.98 -8.52
CA TYR A 56 -1.02 -26.02 -9.59
C TYR A 56 -0.46 -24.62 -9.32
N ALA A 57 -0.30 -24.20 -8.07
CA ALA A 57 0.33 -22.91 -7.74
C ALA A 57 1.83 -22.90 -8.10
N TRP A 58 2.51 -24.07 -8.06
CA TRP A 58 3.93 -24.23 -8.43
C TRP A 58 4.26 -23.86 -9.89
N VAL A 59 3.24 -23.79 -10.73
CA VAL A 59 3.32 -23.28 -12.11
C VAL A 59 3.73 -21.80 -12.14
N LEU A 60 3.21 -21.03 -11.18
CA LEU A 60 3.34 -19.58 -11.09
C LEU A 60 4.41 -19.22 -10.06
N ASP A 61 4.45 -19.93 -8.93
CA ASP A 61 5.40 -19.72 -7.85
C ASP A 61 6.79 -20.27 -8.25
N LYS A 62 7.67 -19.37 -8.69
CA LYS A 62 9.03 -19.72 -9.13
C LYS A 62 10.06 -19.54 -8.03
N LEU A 63 9.80 -18.67 -7.06
CA LEU A 63 10.73 -18.42 -5.97
C LEU A 63 10.64 -19.55 -4.93
N LYS A 64 11.80 -19.94 -4.39
CA LYS A 64 11.86 -20.91 -3.29
C LYS A 64 11.04 -20.44 -2.08
N SER A 65 11.08 -19.14 -1.79
CA SER A 65 10.31 -18.51 -0.72
C SER A 65 8.79 -18.57 -0.93
N GLU A 66 8.31 -18.45 -2.18
CA GLU A 66 6.88 -18.58 -2.51
C GLU A 66 6.41 -20.01 -2.23
N ARG A 67 7.18 -21.01 -2.67
CA ARG A 67 6.89 -22.43 -2.47
C ARG A 67 6.94 -22.84 -0.99
N GLU A 68 7.95 -22.38 -0.26
CA GLU A 68 8.10 -22.63 1.18
C GLU A 68 6.97 -22.00 1.99
N ARG A 69 6.48 -20.81 1.61
CA ARG A 69 5.44 -20.07 2.36
C ARG A 69 4.03 -20.31 1.84
N GLY A 70 3.86 -20.80 0.61
CA GLY A 70 2.55 -21.04 -0.01
C GLY A 70 1.83 -19.76 -0.43
N ILE A 71 2.58 -18.67 -0.68
CA ILE A 71 2.06 -17.36 -1.04
C ILE A 71 2.79 -16.84 -2.29
N THR A 72 2.06 -16.18 -3.18
CA THR A 72 2.62 -15.51 -4.36
C THR A 72 3.18 -14.15 -3.95
N ILE A 73 4.47 -13.92 -4.25
CA ILE A 73 5.25 -12.74 -3.85
C ILE A 73 5.51 -11.87 -5.07
N ASP A 74 5.95 -12.47 -6.18
CA ASP A 74 6.28 -11.76 -7.42
C ASP A 74 5.21 -11.95 -8.51
N ILE A 75 5.09 -10.94 -9.37
CA ILE A 75 4.18 -11.00 -10.51
C ILE A 75 4.76 -11.94 -11.56
N THR A 76 4.05 -13.03 -11.85
CA THR A 76 4.45 -13.97 -12.91
C THR A 76 3.57 -13.82 -14.14
N LEU A 77 4.21 -13.74 -15.31
CA LEU A 77 3.57 -13.67 -16.61
C LEU A 77 3.58 -15.05 -17.28
N TRP A 78 2.41 -15.52 -17.70
CA TRP A 78 2.27 -16.76 -18.46
C TRP A 78 1.41 -16.56 -19.70
N LYS A 79 1.73 -17.29 -20.76
CA LYS A 79 0.97 -17.24 -22.02
C LYS A 79 0.29 -18.57 -22.28
N PHE A 80 -0.96 -18.52 -22.72
CA PHE A 80 -1.69 -19.68 -23.20
C PHE A 80 -2.62 -19.29 -24.34
N GLU A 81 -3.07 -20.27 -25.11
CA GLU A 81 -3.95 -20.03 -26.24
C GLU A 81 -5.30 -20.75 -26.10
N THR A 82 -6.31 -20.18 -26.74
CA THR A 82 -7.63 -20.81 -26.93
C THR A 82 -7.90 -20.96 -28.43
N THR A 83 -9.09 -21.43 -28.78
CA THR A 83 -9.52 -21.51 -30.19
C THR A 83 -9.58 -20.14 -30.87
N LYS A 84 -9.79 -19.05 -30.11
CA LYS A 84 -10.05 -17.70 -30.65
C LYS A 84 -9.01 -16.64 -30.26
N TYR A 85 -8.33 -16.79 -29.12
CA TYR A 85 -7.49 -15.74 -28.54
C TYR A 85 -6.14 -16.27 -28.04
N TYR A 86 -5.13 -15.40 -28.07
CA TYR A 86 -3.91 -15.54 -27.27
C TYR A 86 -4.06 -14.78 -25.97
N TYR A 87 -3.78 -15.42 -24.84
CA TYR A 87 -3.83 -14.77 -23.53
C TYR A 87 -2.44 -14.62 -22.94
N THR A 88 -2.16 -13.46 -22.35
CA THR A 88 -1.13 -13.30 -21.33
C THR A 88 -1.84 -13.16 -19.98
N VAL A 89 -1.64 -14.13 -19.09
CA VAL A 89 -2.12 -14.11 -17.71
C VAL A 89 -1.06 -13.50 -16.80
N ILE A 90 -1.53 -12.65 -15.90
CA ILE A 90 -0.73 -11.98 -14.87
C ILE A 90 -1.27 -12.45 -13.53
N ASP A 91 -0.47 -13.24 -12.80
CA ASP A 91 -0.78 -13.61 -11.42
C ASP A 91 -0.22 -12.55 -10.48
N ALA A 92 -1.09 -11.91 -9.69
CA ALA A 92 -0.73 -10.80 -8.82
C ALA A 92 -0.66 -11.26 -7.35
N PRO A 93 0.34 -10.79 -6.57
CA PRO A 93 0.48 -11.16 -5.17
C PRO A 93 -0.75 -10.72 -4.37
N GLY A 94 -1.18 -11.59 -3.45
CA GLY A 94 -2.32 -11.31 -2.57
C GLY A 94 -1.97 -10.61 -1.27
N HIS A 95 -0.67 -10.44 -0.93
CA HIS A 95 -0.24 -10.11 0.43
C HIS A 95 0.48 -8.77 0.61
N ARG A 96 0.14 -8.07 1.71
CA ARG A 96 1.08 -7.35 2.60
C ARG A 96 0.70 -7.70 4.05
N ASP A 97 1.49 -8.58 4.64
CA ASP A 97 1.19 -9.29 5.88
C ASP A 97 1.65 -8.53 7.13
N PHE A 98 0.87 -8.55 8.22
CA PHE A 98 1.34 -8.14 9.54
C PHE A 98 1.43 -9.37 10.45
N ILE A 99 2.67 -9.76 10.80
CA ILE A 99 2.95 -11.04 11.47
C ILE A 99 3.57 -10.81 12.85
N LYS A 100 3.31 -11.72 13.78
CA LYS A 100 4.09 -11.84 15.01
C LYS A 100 5.60 -11.89 14.74
N ASN A 101 6.40 -11.25 15.59
CA ASN A 101 7.87 -11.08 15.48
C ASN A 101 8.36 -10.20 14.33
N MET A 102 7.45 -9.59 13.56
CA MET A 102 7.81 -8.58 12.57
C MET A 102 8.51 -7.40 13.24
N ILE A 103 9.59 -6.91 12.63
CA ILE A 103 10.27 -5.71 13.09
C ILE A 103 9.58 -4.52 12.45
N LEU A 104 8.93 -3.72 13.29
CA LEU A 104 8.14 -2.57 12.91
C LEU A 104 8.92 -1.29 13.12
N THR A 105 8.79 -0.35 12.19
CA THR A 105 9.18 1.05 12.38
C THR A 105 7.92 1.91 12.46
N PHE A 106 7.79 2.64 13.56
CA PHE A 106 6.81 3.70 13.71
C PHE A 106 7.36 5.00 13.16
N ALA A 107 6.53 5.75 12.44
CA ALA A 107 6.80 7.09 11.97
C ALA A 107 5.62 8.01 12.40
N PRO A 108 5.79 9.34 12.48
CA PRO A 108 6.85 10.17 11.91
C PRO A 108 8.13 10.28 12.77
N ASN A 109 8.07 9.94 14.05
CA ASN A 109 9.25 9.84 14.90
C ASN A 109 9.76 8.39 14.84
N PRO A 110 10.90 8.12 14.18
CA PRO A 110 11.36 6.76 13.91
C PRO A 110 11.63 5.98 15.19
N ILE A 111 10.79 4.99 15.47
CA ILE A 111 10.97 4.03 16.57
C ILE A 111 10.85 2.61 16.01
N THR A 112 11.92 1.84 16.12
CA THR A 112 11.96 0.47 15.61
C THR A 112 11.85 -0.54 16.74
N THR A 113 10.83 -1.40 16.67
CA THR A 113 10.54 -2.42 17.69
C THR A 113 10.02 -3.72 17.06
N GLU A 114 9.89 -4.74 17.88
CA GLU A 114 9.43 -6.06 17.48
C GLU A 114 7.99 -6.27 17.95
N CYS A 115 7.11 -6.69 17.04
CA CYS A 115 5.76 -7.12 17.35
C CYS A 115 5.78 -8.44 18.12
N LYS A 116 5.13 -8.54 19.27
CA LYS A 116 5.14 -9.73 20.14
C LYS A 116 3.89 -10.58 20.07
N SER A 117 2.75 -9.95 19.93
CA SER A 117 1.45 -10.59 19.72
C SER A 117 0.58 -9.67 18.90
N VAL A 118 -0.36 -10.27 18.19
CA VAL A 118 -1.42 -9.57 17.48
C VAL A 118 -2.73 -10.11 18.04
N GLU A 119 -3.66 -9.22 18.36
CA GLU A 119 -4.91 -9.53 19.03
C GLU A 119 -6.07 -8.89 18.26
N MET A 120 -7.13 -9.66 18.04
CA MET A 120 -8.38 -9.20 17.42
C MET A 120 -9.53 -9.70 18.27
N HIS A 121 -10.43 -8.81 18.71
CA HIS A 121 -11.58 -9.16 19.57
C HIS A 121 -11.23 -9.99 20.82
N HIS A 122 -10.11 -9.66 21.48
CA HIS A 122 -9.57 -10.38 22.66
C HIS A 122 -9.02 -11.78 22.41
N GLU A 123 -8.86 -12.19 21.15
CA GLU A 123 -8.19 -13.43 20.79
C GLU A 123 -6.84 -13.14 20.13
N THR A 124 -5.83 -13.96 20.43
CA THR A 124 -4.51 -13.86 19.78
C THR A 124 -4.58 -14.46 18.38
N VAL A 125 -4.15 -13.70 17.38
CA VAL A 125 -4.03 -14.13 16.00
C VAL A 125 -2.56 -14.20 15.58
N GLU A 126 -2.23 -15.13 14.69
CA GLU A 126 -0.85 -15.27 14.20
C GLU A 126 -0.51 -14.22 13.12
N VAL A 127 -1.53 -13.84 12.36
CA VAL A 127 -1.46 -12.96 11.19
C VAL A 127 -2.66 -12.01 11.22
N ALA A 128 -2.43 -10.74 10.84
CA ALA A 128 -3.48 -9.78 10.57
C ALA A 128 -3.44 -9.34 9.11
N TYR A 129 -4.62 -9.26 8.51
CA TYR A 129 -4.81 -8.94 7.10
C TYR A 129 -5.25 -7.48 6.90
N PRO A 130 -5.03 -6.93 5.69
CA PRO A 130 -5.55 -5.60 5.37
C PRO A 130 -7.06 -5.49 5.58
N GLY A 131 -7.48 -4.60 6.48
CA GLY A 131 -8.88 -4.39 6.86
C GLY A 131 -9.21 -4.83 8.29
N ASP A 132 -8.36 -5.65 8.90
CA ASP A 132 -8.56 -6.10 10.28
C ASP A 132 -8.25 -4.97 11.26
N ASN A 133 -9.15 -4.79 12.25
CA ASN A 133 -8.91 -3.89 13.36
C ASN A 133 -8.24 -4.67 14.49
N VAL A 134 -6.92 -4.57 14.57
CA VAL A 134 -6.11 -5.34 15.51
C VAL A 134 -5.41 -4.45 16.55
N GLY A 135 -5.29 -4.98 17.76
CA GLY A 135 -4.28 -4.55 18.72
C GLY A 135 -3.01 -5.37 18.51
N PHE A 136 -1.84 -4.80 18.78
CA PHE A 136 -0.61 -5.59 18.78
C PHE A 136 0.33 -5.10 19.88
N ASN A 137 1.05 -6.05 20.48
CA ASN A 137 1.95 -5.77 21.58
C ASN A 137 3.36 -5.47 21.07
N VAL A 138 3.98 -4.40 21.55
CA VAL A 138 5.37 -4.05 21.25
C VAL A 138 6.15 -3.86 22.55
N LYS A 139 7.42 -4.29 22.57
CA LYS A 139 8.28 -4.14 23.75
C LYS A 139 9.12 -2.87 23.70
N ASN A 140 9.44 -2.35 24.87
CA ASN A 140 10.38 -1.23 25.07
C ASN A 140 9.99 0.07 24.35
N VAL A 141 8.69 0.28 24.14
CA VAL A 141 8.13 1.54 23.65
C VAL A 141 7.17 2.07 24.71
N SER A 142 7.34 3.35 25.09
CA SER A 142 6.47 4.00 26.07
C SER A 142 5.15 4.44 25.42
N THR A 143 4.07 4.56 26.19
CA THR A 143 2.81 5.17 25.71
C THR A 143 2.99 6.63 25.31
N SER A 144 4.01 7.32 25.83
CA SER A 144 4.37 8.68 25.41
C SER A 144 5.09 8.74 24.06
N ASP A 145 5.64 7.61 23.59
CA ASP A 145 6.46 7.55 22.38
C ASP A 145 5.61 7.44 21.09
N ILE A 146 4.39 6.91 21.21
CA ILE A 146 3.45 6.69 20.10
C ILE A 146 2.13 7.38 20.42
N ARG A 147 1.47 7.93 19.40
CA ARG A 147 0.16 8.57 19.50
C ARG A 147 -0.68 8.29 18.25
N SER A 148 -1.98 8.56 18.32
CA SER A 148 -2.87 8.53 17.14
C SER A 148 -2.27 9.37 16.01
N GLY A 149 -2.37 8.86 14.78
CA GLY A 149 -1.75 9.46 13.60
C GLY A 149 -0.32 9.01 13.31
N HIS A 150 0.32 8.22 14.19
CA HIS A 150 1.54 7.50 13.83
C HIS A 150 1.22 6.31 12.92
N VAL A 151 2.17 5.98 12.04
CA VAL A 151 2.04 4.85 11.10
C VAL A 151 3.09 3.82 11.47
N ALA A 152 2.64 2.58 11.69
CA ALA A 152 3.51 1.41 11.84
C ALA A 152 3.73 0.77 10.47
N SER A 153 4.96 0.38 10.17
CA SER A 153 5.36 -0.19 8.88
C SER A 153 6.44 -1.26 9.10
N ASP A 154 6.66 -2.14 8.12
CA ASP A 154 7.80 -3.05 8.15
C ASP A 154 9.10 -2.26 8.08
N SER A 155 9.99 -2.49 9.04
CA SER A 155 11.33 -1.89 9.03
C SER A 155 12.18 -2.32 7.84
N LYS A 156 11.90 -3.49 7.25
CA LYS A 156 12.67 -4.07 6.15
C LYS A 156 12.09 -3.80 4.77
N ASN A 157 10.83 -3.39 4.69
CA ASN A 157 10.11 -3.24 3.44
C ASN A 157 9.39 -1.89 3.40
N ASP A 158 10.03 -0.91 2.75
CA ASP A 158 9.55 0.47 2.62
C ASP A 158 9.01 1.06 3.94
N PRO A 159 9.90 1.28 4.94
CA PRO A 159 9.47 1.84 6.21
C PRO A 159 8.90 3.25 6.03
N ALA A 160 7.78 3.51 6.69
CA ALA A 160 7.12 4.81 6.71
C ALA A 160 8.07 5.90 7.21
N LYS A 161 7.97 7.10 6.61
CA LYS A 161 8.80 8.26 6.95
C LYS A 161 7.94 9.49 7.15
N ALA A 162 8.45 10.45 7.93
CA ALA A 162 7.79 11.75 8.06
C ALA A 162 7.80 12.49 6.72
N ALA A 163 6.70 13.15 6.38
CA ALA A 163 6.65 14.05 5.23
C ALA A 163 7.25 15.41 5.59
N VAL A 164 8.12 15.94 4.73
CA VAL A 164 8.60 17.33 4.76
C VAL A 164 7.56 18.23 4.09
N SER A 165 7.12 17.82 2.90
CA SER A 165 6.08 18.45 2.11
C SER A 165 5.36 17.37 1.30
N PHE A 166 4.17 17.68 0.79
CA PHE A 166 3.48 16.79 -0.13
C PHE A 166 2.67 17.59 -1.15
N THR A 167 2.68 17.15 -2.39
CA THR A 167 1.91 17.74 -3.47
C THR A 167 0.61 16.97 -3.63
N ALA A 168 -0.52 17.69 -3.60
CA ALA A 168 -1.83 17.09 -3.67
C ALA A 168 -2.74 17.83 -4.65
N GLN A 169 -3.64 17.05 -5.26
CA GLN A 169 -4.80 17.57 -5.96
C GLN A 169 -5.90 17.80 -4.93
N VAL A 170 -6.32 19.05 -4.76
CA VAL A 170 -7.35 19.46 -3.80
C VAL A 170 -8.57 19.98 -4.55
N ILE A 171 -9.75 19.59 -4.09
CA ILE A 171 -11.04 20.12 -4.54
C ILE A 171 -11.64 20.94 -3.40
N VAL A 172 -11.84 22.23 -3.67
CA VAL A 172 -12.45 23.14 -2.71
C VAL A 172 -13.96 22.94 -2.73
N LEU A 173 -14.50 22.73 -1.53
CA LEU A 173 -15.91 22.57 -1.25
C LEU A 173 -16.40 23.88 -0.59
N ASN A 174 -17.09 23.77 0.54
CA ASN A 174 -17.82 24.86 1.20
C ASN A 174 -16.93 25.83 1.99
N HIS A 175 -15.92 26.43 1.37
CA HIS A 175 -15.13 27.49 1.99
C HIS A 175 -15.84 28.85 1.86
N PRO A 176 -16.00 29.65 2.94
CA PRO A 176 -16.79 30.89 2.92
C PRO A 176 -16.13 32.06 2.16
N GLY A 177 -14.82 31.96 1.91
CA GLY A 177 -14.07 32.95 1.13
C GLY A 177 -13.17 32.29 0.09
N THR A 178 -11.97 32.83 -0.10
CA THR A 178 -10.94 32.26 -0.98
C THR A 178 -9.77 31.71 -0.18
N ILE A 179 -9.18 30.62 -0.63
CA ILE A 179 -7.93 30.07 -0.09
C ILE A 179 -6.76 30.72 -0.83
N LYS A 180 -5.69 31.06 -0.09
CA LYS A 180 -4.45 31.66 -0.60
C LYS A 180 -3.25 30.89 -0.06
N ALA A 181 -2.08 31.05 -0.68
CA ALA A 181 -0.83 30.59 -0.11
C ALA A 181 -0.65 31.15 1.32
N GLY A 182 -0.22 30.31 2.25
CA GLY A 182 -0.14 30.60 3.68
C GLY A 182 -1.37 30.20 4.50
N TYR A 183 -2.46 29.73 3.88
CA TYR A 183 -3.61 29.19 4.61
C TYR A 183 -3.24 27.93 5.40
N CYS A 184 -3.60 27.86 6.70
CA CYS A 184 -3.17 26.80 7.62
C CYS A 184 -4.35 26.06 8.29
N PRO A 185 -5.19 25.35 7.52
CA PRO A 185 -6.28 24.57 8.07
C PRO A 185 -5.77 23.28 8.74
N VAL A 186 -6.69 22.56 9.38
CA VAL A 186 -6.40 21.21 9.87
C VAL A 186 -6.62 20.19 8.76
N VAL A 187 -5.71 19.24 8.63
CA VAL A 187 -5.79 18.13 7.69
C VAL A 187 -6.02 16.84 8.46
N ASP A 188 -7.07 16.14 8.07
CA ASP A 188 -7.38 14.79 8.51
C ASP A 188 -6.98 13.81 7.43
N CYS A 189 -5.98 13.00 7.73
CA CYS A 189 -5.52 11.93 6.86
C CYS A 189 -5.41 10.68 7.72
N HIS A 190 -6.02 9.57 7.32
CA HIS A 190 -6.13 8.35 8.13
C HIS A 190 -6.58 8.65 9.58
N THR A 191 -5.73 8.43 10.57
CA THR A 191 -5.93 8.74 11.99
C THR A 191 -5.16 9.99 12.46
N ALA A 192 -4.41 10.62 11.57
CA ALA A 192 -3.68 11.86 11.84
C ALA A 192 -4.59 13.08 11.69
N HIS A 193 -4.48 13.98 12.66
CA HIS A 193 -5.20 15.25 12.72
C HIS A 193 -4.18 16.38 12.93
N ILE A 194 -3.68 16.97 11.84
CA ILE A 194 -2.51 17.85 11.86
C ILE A 194 -2.76 19.10 11.01
N SER A 195 -2.47 20.28 11.57
CA SER A 195 -2.48 21.53 10.79
C SER A 195 -1.42 21.48 9.69
N CYS A 196 -1.82 21.79 8.46
CA CYS A 196 -0.91 21.86 7.32
C CYS A 196 -1.03 23.24 6.66
N LYS A 197 0.11 23.83 6.33
CA LYS A 197 0.19 25.08 5.58
C LYS A 197 0.08 24.77 4.09
N PHE A 198 -0.81 25.46 3.40
CA PHE A 198 -0.84 25.55 1.94
C PHE A 198 0.34 26.44 1.55
N GLU A 199 1.48 25.82 1.25
CA GLU A 199 2.72 26.53 0.97
C GLU A 199 2.64 27.22 -0.38
N GLU A 200 2.15 26.51 -1.40
CA GLU A 200 2.02 26.99 -2.76
C GLU A 200 0.78 26.42 -3.44
N ILE A 201 0.16 27.18 -4.34
CA ILE A 201 -0.88 26.73 -5.25
C ILE A 201 -0.28 26.75 -6.65
N THR A 202 0.09 25.59 -7.16
CA THR A 202 0.89 25.48 -8.40
C THR A 202 0.04 25.58 -9.65
N SER A 203 -1.20 25.08 -9.62
CA SER A 203 -2.13 25.26 -10.74
C SER A 203 -3.59 25.12 -10.31
N ARG A 204 -4.49 25.86 -10.97
CA ARG A 204 -5.92 25.55 -10.99
C ARG A 204 -6.17 24.54 -12.10
N MET A 205 -7.00 23.54 -11.84
CA MET A 205 -7.27 22.44 -12.75
C MET A 205 -8.77 22.25 -13.00
N ASP A 206 -9.09 21.66 -14.14
CA ASP A 206 -10.43 21.15 -14.40
C ASP A 206 -10.69 19.88 -13.58
N LYS A 207 -11.83 19.85 -12.89
CA LYS A 207 -12.21 18.78 -11.96
C LYS A 207 -12.39 17.41 -12.61
N ARG A 208 -12.79 17.36 -13.88
CA ARG A 208 -13.13 16.11 -14.58
C ARG A 208 -11.95 15.56 -15.37
N THR A 209 -11.25 16.45 -16.07
CA THR A 209 -10.17 16.10 -16.99
C THR A 209 -8.79 16.17 -16.35
N GLY A 210 -8.65 16.87 -15.21
CA GLY A 210 -7.37 17.07 -14.54
C GLY A 210 -6.39 17.98 -15.28
N LYS A 211 -6.83 18.63 -16.37
CA LYS A 211 -5.98 19.55 -17.14
C LYS A 211 -5.79 20.87 -16.40
N SER A 212 -4.57 21.40 -16.45
CA SER A 212 -4.24 22.73 -15.93
C SER A 212 -5.03 23.79 -16.72
N LEU A 213 -5.70 24.68 -15.99
CA LEU A 213 -6.45 25.82 -16.53
C LEU A 213 -5.71 27.14 -16.31
N GLU A 214 -4.98 27.25 -15.20
CA GLU A 214 -4.25 28.46 -14.81
C GLU A 214 -3.04 28.04 -13.97
N GLU A 215 -1.85 28.52 -14.32
CA GLU A 215 -0.63 28.27 -13.55
C GLU A 215 -0.44 29.33 -12.46
N ASN A 216 0.03 28.90 -11.29
CA ASN A 216 0.31 29.75 -10.13
C ASN A 216 -0.80 30.75 -9.77
N PRO A 217 -2.07 30.29 -9.63
CA PRO A 217 -3.17 31.18 -9.30
C PRO A 217 -2.96 31.79 -7.91
N LYS A 218 -3.24 33.10 -7.77
CA LYS A 218 -3.10 33.79 -6.47
C LYS A 218 -4.08 33.28 -5.41
N THR A 219 -5.25 32.82 -5.83
CA THR A 219 -6.32 32.35 -4.95
C THR A 219 -7.12 31.23 -5.60
N ILE A 220 -7.75 30.37 -4.79
CA ILE A 220 -8.72 29.36 -5.22
C ILE A 220 -10.00 29.51 -4.39
N LYS A 221 -11.16 29.20 -4.96
CA LYS A 221 -12.48 29.39 -4.32
C LYS A 221 -13.31 28.11 -4.34
N ASN A 222 -14.47 28.14 -3.67
CA ASN A 222 -15.45 27.06 -3.69
C ASN A 222 -15.73 26.63 -5.14
N GLY A 223 -15.59 25.34 -5.41
CA GLY A 223 -15.82 24.81 -6.75
C GLY A 223 -14.56 24.64 -7.59
N ASP A 224 -13.39 25.11 -7.14
CA ASP A 224 -12.14 24.92 -7.87
C ASP A 224 -11.50 23.56 -7.54
N ALA A 225 -10.76 23.00 -8.50
CA ALA A 225 -9.72 22.02 -8.24
C ALA A 225 -8.36 22.68 -8.44
N ALA A 226 -7.38 22.31 -7.63
CA ALA A 226 -6.04 22.86 -7.73
C ALA A 226 -4.98 21.84 -7.33
N MET A 227 -3.80 21.96 -7.90
CA MET A 227 -2.58 21.36 -7.37
C MET A 227 -1.99 22.29 -6.33
N VAL A 228 -1.69 21.73 -5.17
CA VAL A 228 -1.17 22.47 -4.02
C VAL A 228 -0.03 21.72 -3.38
N VAL A 229 0.96 22.46 -2.91
CA VAL A 229 2.03 21.94 -2.05
C VAL A 229 1.63 22.25 -0.61
N LEU A 230 1.51 21.20 0.20
CA LEU A 230 1.19 21.29 1.62
C LEU A 230 2.41 20.94 2.47
N LYS A 231 2.55 21.67 3.58
CA LYS A 231 3.59 21.46 4.57
C LYS A 231 2.98 21.19 5.95
N PRO A 232 3.19 20.00 6.55
CA PRO A 232 2.74 19.72 7.90
C PRO A 232 3.39 20.66 8.92
N MET A 233 2.59 21.23 9.83
CA MET A 233 3.09 22.08 10.93
C MET A 233 3.65 21.26 12.10
N LYS A 234 3.29 19.97 12.16
CA LYS A 234 3.85 18.98 13.08
C LYS A 234 4.25 17.74 12.28
N PRO A 235 5.19 16.91 12.76
CA PRO A 235 5.56 15.68 12.08
C PRO A 235 4.32 14.82 11.79
N MET A 236 4.20 14.39 10.53
CA MET A 236 3.06 13.64 9.99
C MET A 236 3.59 12.63 8.96
N VAL A 237 2.89 11.49 8.83
CA VAL A 237 3.13 10.52 7.77
C VAL A 237 1.97 10.59 6.80
N VAL A 238 2.29 10.71 5.52
CA VAL A 238 1.38 10.60 4.39
C VAL A 238 2.12 9.91 3.25
N GLU A 239 1.37 9.33 2.33
CA GLU A 239 1.93 8.62 1.18
C GLU A 239 1.22 9.05 -0.11
N SER A 240 1.82 8.77 -1.26
CA SER A 240 1.13 8.99 -2.53
C SER A 240 -0.08 8.06 -2.65
N PHE A 241 -1.19 8.56 -3.20
CA PHE A 241 -2.41 7.75 -3.37
C PHE A 241 -2.18 6.53 -4.27
N THR A 242 -1.29 6.66 -5.24
CA THR A 242 -0.93 5.59 -6.17
C THR A 242 -0.19 4.44 -5.50
N GLU A 243 0.66 4.72 -4.51
CA GLU A 243 1.41 3.69 -3.79
C GLU A 243 0.62 3.13 -2.60
N TYR A 244 -0.02 4.02 -1.83
CA TYR A 244 -0.79 3.69 -0.64
C TYR A 244 -2.07 4.52 -0.57
N ALA A 245 -3.16 3.96 -1.07
CA ALA A 245 -4.44 4.66 -1.17
C ALA A 245 -5.00 5.19 0.18
N PRO A 246 -4.98 4.44 1.31
CA PRO A 246 -5.57 4.93 2.56
C PRO A 246 -4.91 6.18 3.16
N PRO A 247 -3.57 6.27 3.31
CA PRO A 247 -2.89 7.50 3.74
C PRO A 247 -2.66 8.53 2.61
N GLY A 248 -3.17 8.27 1.40
CA GLY A 248 -3.08 9.18 0.24
C GLY A 248 -4.32 10.04 0.01
N ARG A 249 -5.34 9.93 0.87
CA ARG A 249 -6.56 10.78 0.83
C ARG A 249 -6.71 11.53 2.13
N PHE A 250 -7.11 12.80 2.04
CA PHE A 250 -7.30 13.62 3.21
C PHE A 250 -8.48 14.58 3.06
N ALA A 251 -9.02 14.98 4.21
CA ALA A 251 -9.99 16.06 4.32
C ALA A 251 -9.32 17.29 4.93
N VAL A 252 -9.67 18.46 4.43
CA VAL A 252 -9.24 19.75 4.96
C VAL A 252 -10.40 20.33 5.75
N ARG A 253 -10.17 20.58 7.04
CA ARG A 253 -11.17 21.11 7.96
C ARG A 253 -10.77 22.49 8.48
N ASP A 254 -11.76 23.37 8.51
CA ASP A 254 -11.67 24.70 9.12
C ASP A 254 -12.99 25.02 9.82
N MET A 255 -12.91 25.62 11.01
CA MET A 255 -14.08 25.92 11.85
C MET A 255 -15.09 24.75 11.98
N LYS A 256 -14.60 23.51 12.10
CA LYS A 256 -15.39 22.25 12.16
C LYS A 256 -16.17 21.89 10.88
N GLN A 257 -15.91 22.57 9.77
CA GLN A 257 -16.49 22.26 8.47
C GLN A 257 -15.42 21.69 7.54
N THR A 258 -15.82 20.79 6.63
CA THR A 258 -14.93 20.29 5.58
C THR A 258 -14.92 21.29 4.44
N VAL A 259 -13.81 22.01 4.29
CA VAL A 259 -13.65 23.08 3.29
C VAL A 259 -13.02 22.58 2.00
N ALA A 260 -12.28 21.47 2.04
CA ALA A 260 -11.74 20.83 0.86
C ALA A 260 -11.45 19.34 1.09
N VAL A 261 -11.28 18.59 0.02
CA VAL A 261 -10.78 17.20 0.04
C VAL A 261 -9.63 17.07 -0.92
N GLY A 262 -8.67 16.19 -0.62
CA GLY A 262 -7.45 16.07 -1.39
C GLY A 262 -6.99 14.64 -1.61
N VAL A 263 -6.28 14.46 -2.73
CA VAL A 263 -5.60 13.23 -3.10
C VAL A 263 -4.12 13.55 -3.33
N ILE A 264 -3.25 12.88 -2.58
CA ILE A 264 -1.81 13.10 -2.62
C ILE A 264 -1.24 12.47 -3.88
N LYS A 265 -0.45 13.25 -4.63
CA LYS A 265 0.21 12.82 -5.86
C LYS A 265 1.67 12.45 -5.63
N SER A 266 2.37 13.22 -4.79
CA SER A 266 3.76 12.94 -4.42
C SER A 266 4.05 13.46 -3.02
N VAL A 267 5.06 12.86 -2.37
CA VAL A 267 5.49 13.20 -1.01
C VAL A 267 6.99 13.37 -0.99
N GLU A 268 7.46 14.49 -0.45
CA GLU A 268 8.86 14.68 -0.10
C GLU A 268 9.08 14.10 1.30
N LYS A 269 9.74 12.94 1.38
CA LYS A 269 9.98 12.24 2.64
C LYS A 269 11.24 12.80 3.31
N LYS A 270 11.19 12.92 4.64
CA LYS A 270 12.35 13.30 5.44
C LYS A 270 13.40 12.21 5.39
N GLU A 271 14.64 12.59 5.10
CA GLU A 271 15.81 11.72 5.19
C GLU A 271 15.93 11.11 6.60
N PRO A 272 16.36 9.84 6.74
CA PRO A 272 16.58 9.22 8.05
C PRO A 272 17.65 9.99 8.82
N GLY A 273 17.26 10.75 9.84
CA GLY A 273 18.20 11.37 10.76
C GLY A 273 18.86 10.35 11.70
N SER A 274 20.02 10.70 12.26
CA SER A 274 20.78 9.87 13.21
C SER A 274 20.06 9.58 14.55
N SER A 275 18.87 10.15 14.78
CA SER A 275 18.10 10.07 16.03
C SER A 275 17.03 8.97 16.08
N ALA A 276 17.08 7.98 15.17
CA ALA A 276 16.14 6.86 15.20
C ALA A 276 16.33 5.97 16.44
N LYS A 277 15.27 5.80 17.24
CA LYS A 277 15.29 4.96 18.44
C LYS A 277 15.07 3.51 18.05
N VAL A 278 16.12 2.70 18.07
CA VAL A 278 16.01 1.25 17.86
C VAL A 278 15.97 0.54 19.20
N THR A 279 14.89 -0.19 19.47
CA THR A 279 14.72 -0.92 20.73
C THR A 279 15.66 -2.12 20.83
N LYS A 280 16.01 -2.52 22.06
CA LYS A 280 16.81 -3.74 22.32
C LYS A 280 16.16 -5.00 21.74
N SER A 281 14.82 -5.06 21.70
CA SER A 281 14.05 -6.14 21.08
C SER A 281 14.31 -6.22 19.58
N ALA A 282 14.19 -5.10 18.86
CA ALA A 282 14.50 -5.04 17.44
C ALA A 282 15.96 -5.42 17.14
N GLN A 283 16.91 -4.93 17.93
CA GLN A 283 18.33 -5.27 17.78
C GLN A 283 18.60 -6.78 17.96
N LYS A 284 17.89 -7.45 18.87
CA LYS A 284 18.00 -8.90 19.05
C LYS A 284 17.33 -9.68 17.93
N ALA A 285 16.15 -9.24 17.48
CA ALA A 285 15.42 -9.87 16.38
C ALA A 285 16.16 -9.74 15.04
N ALA A 286 16.86 -8.62 14.80
CA ALA A 286 17.67 -8.40 13.60
C ALA A 286 18.94 -9.26 13.53
N LYS A 287 19.40 -9.83 14.65
CA LYS A 287 20.59 -10.70 14.74
C LYS A 287 20.25 -12.20 14.62
N LYS A 288 18.97 -12.55 14.58
CA LYS A 288 18.48 -13.91 14.33
C LYS A 288 18.16 -14.09 12.86
#